data_AF-A0A7L3AEN1-F1
#
_entry.id   AF-A0A7L3AEN1-F1
#
_cell.length_a   1.000
_cell.length_b   1.000
_cell.length_c   1.000
_cell.angle_alpha   90.00
_cell.angle_beta   90.00
_cell.angle_gamma   90.00
#
_symmetry.space_group_name_H-M   'P 1'
#
loop_
_entity.id
_entity.type
_entity.pdbx_description
1 polymer ?
#
loop_
_entity_poly.entity_id
_entity_poly.type
_entity_poly.pdbx_seq_one_letter_code
_entity_poly.pdbx_strand_id
1 'polypeptide(L)'
;LFSTGEATLYLFNSGAQQLFEVKAFHEEYRSWFIGQTVQQDGRLLFVTPMDSLFLILYYLIKADKEQGKFQPLDQVVLDSEYPNCPLLLKCADVKQYIHHVTEEKEIGGQKFHKYSQEKTLKWLKKKVNQTVKALKSNNICVGERVYAATFVSSKQITDTKEDYLRYAHGLISEYIHEDLSKELLKYLG
;
A
#
# COMPACT_ATOMS: atom_id res chain seq x y z
N LEU A 1 0.77 -9.51 -4.28
CA LEU A 1 2.03 -9.26 -5.01
C LEU A 1 3.11 -8.51 -4.22
N PHE A 2 2.82 -7.65 -3.22
CA PHE A 2 3.78 -6.59 -2.85
C PHE A 2 4.98 -6.98 -1.96
N SER A 3 4.89 -8.01 -1.12
CA SER A 3 6.04 -8.48 -0.31
C SER A 3 6.39 -9.95 -0.57
N THR A 4 5.40 -10.82 -0.83
CA THR A 4 5.59 -12.28 -0.96
C THR A 4 5.37 -12.84 -2.36
N GLY A 5 4.96 -12.01 -3.33
CA GLY A 5 4.56 -12.51 -4.67
C GLY A 5 3.23 -13.27 -4.68
N GLU A 6 2.57 -13.44 -3.53
CA GLU A 6 1.32 -14.20 -3.43
C GLU A 6 0.11 -13.38 -3.92
N ALA A 7 -0.88 -14.09 -4.47
CA ALA A 7 -2.15 -13.51 -4.87
C ALA A 7 -2.89 -12.95 -3.64
N THR A 8 -3.38 -11.72 -3.75
CA THR A 8 -4.12 -11.03 -2.68
C THR A 8 -5.47 -10.60 -3.23
N LEU A 9 -6.51 -10.69 -2.40
CA LEU A 9 -7.86 -10.29 -2.80
C LEU A 9 -8.03 -8.77 -2.68
N TYR A 10 -8.54 -8.16 -3.74
CA TYR A 10 -8.93 -6.75 -3.78
C TYR A 10 -10.38 -6.62 -4.21
N LEU A 11 -11.02 -5.54 -3.76
CA LEU A 11 -12.38 -5.20 -4.12
C LEU A 11 -12.39 -3.82 -4.80
N PHE A 12 -13.12 -3.71 -5.91
CA PHE A 12 -13.41 -2.44 -6.55
C PHE A 12 -14.84 -2.03 -6.21
N ASN A 13 -15.06 -0.73 -5.97
CA ASN A 13 -16.42 -0.23 -5.90
C ASN A 13 -17.13 -0.29 -7.26
N SER A 14 -18.45 -0.06 -7.24
CA SER A 14 -19.25 0.09 -8.46
C SER A 14 -18.66 1.18 -9.35
N GLY A 15 -18.19 0.82 -10.54
CA GLY A 15 -17.52 1.72 -11.49
C GLY A 15 -15.99 1.76 -11.42
N ALA A 16 -15.36 0.96 -10.54
CA ALA A 16 -13.90 0.83 -10.42
C ALA A 16 -13.17 2.18 -10.23
N GLN A 17 -13.78 3.10 -9.49
CA GLN A 17 -13.18 4.39 -9.16
C GLN A 17 -12.35 4.35 -7.87
N GLN A 18 -12.64 3.38 -7.00
CA GLN A 18 -11.97 3.18 -5.72
C GLN A 18 -11.61 1.72 -5.52
N LEU A 19 -10.38 1.51 -5.06
CA LEU A 19 -9.81 0.21 -4.73
C LEU A 19 -9.84 -0.01 -3.21
N PHE A 20 -10.12 -1.24 -2.80
CA PHE A 20 -10.05 -1.69 -1.43
C PHE A 20 -9.20 -2.96 -1.35
N GLU A 21 -8.36 -3.05 -0.33
CA GLU A 21 -7.71 -4.30 0.03
C GLU A 21 -8.61 -5.12 0.96
N VAL A 22 -8.52 -6.44 0.88
CA VAL A 22 -9.22 -7.35 1.78
C VAL A 22 -8.20 -8.05 2.68
N LYS A 23 -8.27 -7.79 3.98
CA LYS A 23 -7.40 -8.40 5.01
C LYS A 23 -8.22 -9.35 5.87
N ALA A 24 -7.66 -10.51 6.21
CA ALA A 24 -8.29 -11.46 7.11
C ALA A 24 -7.57 -11.44 8.45
N PHE A 25 -8.28 -11.12 9.52
CA PHE A 25 -7.85 -11.43 10.87
C PHE A 25 -8.17 -12.90 11.15
N HIS A 26 -7.17 -13.66 11.53
CA HIS A 26 -7.27 -15.09 11.81
C HIS A 26 -6.59 -15.40 13.14
N GLU A 27 -7.30 -16.13 13.99
CA GLU A 27 -6.79 -16.67 15.25
C GLU A 27 -7.29 -18.12 15.37
N GLU A 28 -6.44 -19.00 15.90
CA GLU A 28 -6.78 -20.42 16.02
C GLU A 28 -7.96 -20.65 16.99
N TYR A 29 -8.73 -21.71 16.75
CA TYR A 29 -9.86 -22.13 17.59
C TYR A 29 -10.90 -21.01 17.77
N ARG A 30 -11.35 -20.42 16.66
CA ARG A 30 -12.42 -19.43 16.60
C ARG A 30 -13.53 -19.86 15.64
N SER A 31 -14.77 -19.48 15.96
CA SER A 31 -15.98 -19.66 15.16
C SER A 31 -16.96 -18.54 15.44
N TRP A 32 -17.87 -18.25 14.51
CA TRP A 32 -18.92 -17.26 14.69
C TRP A 32 -20.28 -17.93 14.91
N PHE A 33 -21.09 -17.38 15.81
CA PHE A 33 -22.52 -17.63 15.84
C PHE A 33 -23.22 -16.52 15.05
N ILE A 34 -23.90 -16.90 13.96
CA ILE A 34 -24.57 -15.97 13.04
C ILE A 34 -26.05 -16.34 12.99
N GLY A 35 -26.88 -15.59 13.71
CA GLY A 35 -28.29 -15.96 13.88
C GLY A 35 -28.40 -17.30 14.62
N GLN A 36 -28.95 -18.32 13.96
CA GLN A 36 -29.11 -19.68 14.51
C GLN A 36 -28.10 -20.68 13.91
N THR A 37 -27.09 -20.22 13.19
CA THR A 37 -26.06 -21.07 12.58
C THR A 37 -24.70 -20.84 13.21
N VAL A 38 -23.84 -21.86 13.12
CA VAL A 38 -22.44 -21.78 13.51
C VAL A 38 -21.60 -21.73 12.24
N GLN A 39 -20.86 -20.65 12.05
CA GLN A 39 -19.85 -20.54 11.01
C GLN A 39 -18.52 -21.02 11.59
N GLN A 40 -18.05 -22.18 11.12
CA GLN A 40 -16.79 -22.77 11.57
C GLN A 40 -15.58 -21.88 11.26
N ASP A 41 -15.60 -21.18 10.12
CA ASP A 41 -14.54 -20.21 9.79
C ASP A 41 -14.63 -18.99 10.71
N GLY A 42 -13.73 -18.93 11.70
CA GLY A 42 -13.64 -17.83 12.65
C GLY A 42 -12.95 -16.57 12.14
N ARG A 43 -12.56 -16.49 10.86
CA ARG A 43 -11.87 -15.30 10.32
C ARG A 43 -12.79 -14.08 10.32
N LEU A 44 -12.21 -12.91 10.57
CA LEU A 44 -12.86 -11.61 10.40
C LEU A 44 -12.23 -10.88 9.22
N LEU A 45 -13.03 -10.59 8.19
CA LEU A 45 -12.56 -9.88 7.00
C LEU A 45 -12.73 -8.37 7.17
N PHE A 46 -11.66 -7.63 6.90
CA PHE A 46 -11.64 -6.19 6.81
C PHE A 46 -11.49 -5.77 5.35
N VAL A 47 -12.33 -4.82 4.93
CA VAL A 47 -12.25 -4.20 3.60
C VAL A 47 -11.88 -2.74 3.82
N THR A 48 -10.63 -2.38 3.51
CA THR A 48 -10.07 -1.06 3.80
C THR A 48 -9.72 -0.33 2.50
N PRO A 49 -9.96 0.99 2.40
CA PRO A 49 -9.55 1.76 1.23
C PRO A 49 -8.05 1.62 0.99
N MET A 50 -7.67 1.39 -0.27
CA MET A 50 -6.28 1.19 -0.67
C MET A 50 -5.87 2.26 -1.69
N ASP A 51 -4.69 2.84 -1.49
CA ASP A 51 -4.09 3.74 -2.49
C ASP A 51 -3.55 2.90 -3.65
N SER A 52 -4.19 3.03 -4.81
CA SER A 52 -3.88 2.23 -5.98
C SER A 52 -2.54 2.58 -6.63
N LEU A 53 -1.91 3.71 -6.26
CA LEU A 53 -0.54 4.01 -6.72
C LEU A 53 0.45 2.95 -6.28
N PHE A 54 0.27 2.31 -5.11
CA PHE A 54 1.14 1.20 -4.71
C PHE A 54 1.07 0.03 -5.70
N LEU A 55 -0.13 -0.28 -6.22
CA LEU A 55 -0.29 -1.34 -7.22
C LEU A 55 0.31 -0.94 -8.57
N ILE A 56 0.07 0.30 -9.01
CA ILE A 56 0.63 0.83 -10.27
C ILE A 56 2.16 0.90 -10.22
N LEU A 57 2.73 1.23 -9.05
CA LEU A 57 4.17 1.33 -8.85
C LEU A 57 4.89 0.03 -9.19
N TYR A 58 4.31 -1.13 -8.88
CA TYR A 58 4.86 -2.43 -9.29
C TYR A 58 5.04 -2.53 -10.82
N TYR A 59 3.99 -2.21 -11.58
CA TYR A 59 4.02 -2.26 -13.04
C TYR A 59 4.99 -1.23 -13.63
N LEU A 60 5.03 -0.02 -13.07
CA LEU A 60 5.98 1.02 -13.50
C LEU A 60 7.43 0.58 -13.32
N ILE A 61 7.78 0.02 -12.15
CA ILE A 61 9.13 -0.47 -11.87
C ILE A 61 9.48 -1.64 -12.80
N LYS A 62 8.53 -2.57 -13.03
CA LYS A 62 8.71 -3.68 -13.96
C LYS A 62 8.99 -3.18 -15.37
N ALA A 63 8.16 -2.29 -15.90
CA ALA A 63 8.30 -1.74 -17.26
C ALA A 63 9.61 -0.93 -17.43
N ASP A 64 10.05 -0.22 -16.38
CA ASP A 64 11.32 0.51 -16.41
C ASP A 64 12.53 -0.44 -16.43
N LYS A 65 12.50 -1.52 -15.65
CA LYS A 65 13.53 -2.57 -15.68
C LYS A 65 13.61 -3.30 -17.03
N GLU A 66 12.46 -3.57 -17.64
CA GLU A 66 12.38 -4.31 -18.91
C GLU A 66 12.74 -3.45 -20.14
N GLN A 67 12.27 -2.20 -20.19
CA GLN A 67 12.39 -1.36 -21.38
C GLN A 67 13.04 0.00 -21.15
N GLY A 68 12.90 0.58 -19.96
CA GLY A 68 13.47 1.90 -19.61
C GLY A 68 12.94 3.07 -20.43
N LYS A 69 11.78 2.92 -21.09
CA LYS A 69 11.19 3.89 -22.04
C LYS A 69 9.91 4.54 -21.49
N PHE A 70 9.60 5.71 -22.04
CA PHE A 70 8.31 6.37 -21.84
C PHE A 70 7.22 5.59 -22.59
N GLN A 71 6.18 5.17 -21.88
CA GLN A 71 5.11 4.33 -22.42
C GLN A 71 3.74 4.84 -21.96
N PRO A 72 2.67 4.67 -22.76
CA PRO A 72 1.29 4.85 -22.31
C PRO A 72 0.96 3.91 -21.12
N LEU A 73 0.14 4.38 -20.17
CA LEU A 73 -0.17 3.59 -18.96
C LEU A 73 -0.90 2.28 -19.24
N ASP A 74 -1.73 2.24 -20.28
CA ASP A 74 -2.41 1.03 -20.77
C ASP A 74 -1.45 -0.01 -21.36
N GLN A 75 -0.22 0.39 -21.73
CA GLN A 75 0.85 -0.54 -22.11
C GLN A 75 1.70 -0.97 -20.91
N VAL A 76 1.81 -0.12 -19.88
CA VAL A 76 2.53 -0.43 -18.65
C VAL A 76 1.76 -1.42 -17.78
N VAL A 77 0.44 -1.24 -17.65
CA VAL A 77 -0.42 -2.04 -16.76
C VAL A 77 -1.05 -3.20 -17.52
N LEU A 78 -0.20 -4.12 -17.98
CA LEU A 78 -0.59 -5.34 -18.70
C LEU A 78 -0.01 -6.57 -18.00
N ASP A 79 -0.90 -7.48 -17.60
CA ASP A 79 -0.53 -8.71 -16.91
C ASP A 79 -1.46 -9.85 -17.31
N SER A 80 -0.88 -10.91 -17.88
CA SER A 80 -1.62 -12.11 -18.31
C SER A 80 -2.07 -12.98 -17.14
N GLU A 81 -1.34 -12.96 -16.02
CA GLU A 81 -1.73 -13.67 -14.80
C GLU A 81 -2.86 -12.94 -14.07
N TYR A 82 -2.90 -11.60 -14.22
CA TYR A 82 -3.90 -10.73 -13.60
C TYR A 82 -4.64 -9.88 -14.64
N PRO A 83 -5.53 -10.47 -15.47
CA PRO A 83 -6.18 -9.77 -16.59
C PRO A 83 -7.05 -8.57 -16.19
N ASN A 84 -7.38 -8.44 -14.90
CA ASN A 84 -8.14 -7.31 -14.35
C ASN A 84 -7.26 -6.10 -13.98
N CYS A 85 -5.94 -6.16 -14.12
CA CYS A 85 -5.04 -5.04 -13.82
C CYS A 85 -5.38 -3.72 -14.55
N PRO A 86 -5.96 -3.69 -15.77
CA PRO A 86 -6.32 -2.42 -16.41
C PRO A 86 -7.43 -1.66 -15.67
N LEU A 87 -8.18 -2.30 -14.77
CA LEU A 87 -9.15 -1.61 -13.90
C LEU A 87 -8.47 -0.58 -12.99
N LEU A 88 -7.19 -0.75 -12.65
CA LEU A 88 -6.43 0.21 -11.83
C LEU A 88 -6.38 1.59 -12.50
N LEU A 89 -6.32 1.65 -13.82
CA LEU A 89 -6.28 2.90 -14.58
C LEU A 89 -7.60 3.70 -14.50
N LYS A 90 -8.68 3.05 -14.05
CA LYS A 90 -9.97 3.71 -13.83
C LYS A 90 -10.02 4.43 -12.48
N CYS A 91 -9.18 4.04 -11.51
CA CYS A 91 -9.19 4.62 -10.17
C CYS A 91 -8.82 6.12 -10.23
N ALA A 92 -9.56 6.92 -9.46
CA ALA A 92 -9.45 8.38 -9.51
C ALA A 92 -8.08 8.90 -9.02
N ASP A 93 -7.54 8.24 -8.00
CA ASP A 93 -6.22 8.49 -7.43
C ASP A 93 -5.09 8.24 -8.44
N VAL A 94 -5.15 7.20 -9.27
CA VAL A 94 -4.15 6.99 -10.35
C VAL A 94 -4.12 8.19 -11.28
N LYS A 95 -5.28 8.58 -11.81
CA LYS A 95 -5.37 9.71 -12.76
C LYS A 95 -4.84 11.01 -12.17
N GLN A 96 -5.12 11.23 -10.88
CA GLN A 96 -4.74 12.47 -10.21
C GLN A 96 -3.27 12.50 -9.79
N TYR A 97 -2.73 11.37 -9.33
CA TYR A 97 -1.47 11.35 -8.58
C TYR A 97 -0.32 10.61 -9.27
N ILE A 98 -0.53 10.00 -10.45
CA ILE A 98 0.53 9.26 -11.17
C ILE A 98 1.83 10.07 -11.36
N HIS A 99 1.71 11.38 -11.58
CA HIS A 99 2.83 12.31 -11.71
C HIS A 99 3.76 12.38 -10.48
N HIS A 100 3.34 11.86 -9.33
CA HIS A 100 4.15 11.71 -8.10
C HIS A 100 5.14 10.54 -8.16
N VAL A 101 4.97 9.59 -9.08
CA VAL A 101 5.87 8.43 -9.23
C VAL A 101 6.45 8.29 -10.64
N THR A 102 6.00 9.13 -11.59
CA THR A 102 6.46 9.10 -12.99
C THR A 102 7.04 10.41 -13.48
N GLU A 103 7.99 10.33 -14.41
CA GLU A 103 8.24 11.37 -15.41
C GLU A 103 7.18 11.30 -16.51
N GLU A 104 6.77 12.46 -17.04
CA GLU A 104 5.71 12.56 -18.04
C GLU A 104 6.24 13.26 -19.29
N LYS A 105 5.84 12.76 -20.45
CA LYS A 105 5.99 13.42 -21.75
C LYS A 105 4.66 13.40 -22.47
N GLU A 106 4.36 14.46 -23.20
CA GLU A 106 3.15 14.56 -24.00
C GLU A 106 3.52 14.74 -25.46
N ILE A 107 2.97 13.87 -26.32
CA ILE A 107 3.19 13.89 -27.77
C ILE A 107 1.83 13.70 -28.42
N GLY A 108 1.39 14.70 -29.21
CA GLY A 108 0.11 14.62 -29.93
C GLY A 108 -1.11 14.47 -29.02
N GLY A 109 -1.10 15.03 -27.81
CA GLY A 109 -2.19 14.94 -26.83
C GLY A 109 -2.24 13.62 -26.04
N GLN A 110 -1.35 12.67 -26.34
CA GLN A 110 -1.18 11.43 -25.58
C GLN A 110 -0.07 11.60 -24.55
N LYS A 111 -0.33 11.18 -23.30
CA LYS A 111 0.67 11.15 -22.24
C LYS A 111 1.42 9.82 -22.20
N PHE A 112 2.72 9.92 -22.00
CA PHE A 112 3.64 8.81 -21.84
C PHE A 112 4.35 8.96 -20.50
N HIS A 113 4.45 7.86 -19.77
CA HIS A 113 4.95 7.81 -18.41
C HIS A 113 6.20 6.93 -18.35
N LYS A 114 7.15 7.32 -17.51
CA LYS A 114 8.31 6.50 -17.14
C LYS A 114 8.48 6.56 -15.62
N TYR A 115 8.82 5.45 -14.99
CA TYR A 115 9.12 5.41 -13.55
C TYR A 115 10.20 6.43 -13.16
N SER A 116 10.02 7.10 -12.02
CA SER A 116 11.00 8.00 -11.44
C SER A 116 11.22 7.66 -9.97
N GLN A 117 12.38 7.10 -9.65
CA GLN A 117 12.75 6.76 -8.28
C GLN A 117 12.80 7.99 -7.37
N GLU A 118 13.34 9.11 -7.85
CA GLU A 118 13.42 10.35 -7.07
C GLU A 118 12.04 10.86 -6.63
N LYS A 119 11.08 10.92 -7.58
CA LYS A 119 9.71 11.32 -7.28
C LYS A 119 9.02 10.32 -6.34
N THR A 120 9.25 9.03 -6.58
CA THR A 120 8.69 7.95 -5.75
C THR A 120 9.16 8.05 -4.30
N LEU A 121 10.46 8.30 -4.05
CA LEU A 121 10.98 8.49 -2.69
C LEU A 121 10.38 9.73 -2.01
N LYS A 122 10.20 10.84 -2.75
CA LYS A 122 9.50 12.04 -2.24
C LYS A 122 8.05 11.73 -1.87
N TRP A 123 7.34 10.96 -2.69
CA TRP A 123 5.97 10.53 -2.41
C TRP A 123 5.90 9.57 -1.21
N LEU A 124 6.75 8.56 -1.14
CA LEU A 124 6.82 7.60 -0.03
C LEU A 124 7.16 8.31 1.30
N LYS A 125 8.07 9.28 1.31
CA LYS A 125 8.34 10.09 2.50
C LYS A 125 7.08 10.82 2.99
N LYS A 126 6.23 11.31 2.10
CA LYS A 126 4.93 11.89 2.49
C LYS A 126 4.00 10.82 3.08
N LYS A 127 3.95 9.62 2.49
CA LYS A 127 3.17 8.49 3.03
C LYS A 127 3.62 8.09 4.43
N VAL A 128 4.92 7.93 4.65
CA VAL A 128 5.50 7.65 5.97
C VAL A 128 5.09 8.74 6.98
N ASN A 129 5.22 10.02 6.62
CA ASN A 129 4.81 11.11 7.50
C ASN A 129 3.29 11.13 7.79
N GLN A 130 2.45 10.75 6.82
CA GLN A 130 1.01 10.59 7.03
C GLN A 130 0.71 9.44 8.00
N THR A 131 1.39 8.30 7.84
CA THR A 131 1.29 7.15 8.75
C THR A 131 1.72 7.52 10.16
N VAL A 132 2.85 8.24 10.33
CA VAL A 132 3.28 8.75 11.66
C VAL A 132 2.21 9.61 12.31
N LYS A 133 1.56 10.52 11.56
CA LYS A 133 0.46 11.33 12.08
C LYS A 133 -0.72 10.45 12.51
N ALA A 134 -1.11 9.47 11.69
CA ALA A 134 -2.19 8.56 12.00
C ALA A 134 -1.90 7.71 13.25
N LEU A 135 -0.68 7.16 13.39
CA LEU A 135 -0.26 6.40 14.57
C LEU A 135 -0.41 7.22 15.85
N LYS A 136 0.05 8.47 15.83
CA LYS A 136 -0.09 9.40 16.97
C LYS A 136 -1.54 9.75 17.27
N SER A 137 -2.34 10.07 16.25
CA SER A 137 -3.75 10.44 16.43
C SER A 137 -4.60 9.27 16.94
N ASN A 138 -4.21 8.04 16.66
CA ASN A 138 -4.88 6.83 17.14
C ASN A 138 -4.25 6.26 18.42
N ASN A 139 -3.29 6.96 19.04
CA ASN A 139 -2.59 6.54 20.26
C ASN A 139 -1.97 5.14 20.17
N ILE A 140 -1.44 4.77 19.00
CA ILE A 140 -0.74 3.50 18.81
C ILE A 140 0.65 3.58 19.44
N CYS A 141 0.97 2.65 20.34
CA CYS A 141 2.32 2.51 20.89
C CYS A 141 3.22 1.79 19.89
N VAL A 142 4.39 2.37 19.61
CA VAL A 142 5.32 1.94 18.55
C VAL A 142 6.71 1.59 19.07
N GLY A 143 6.99 1.85 20.36
CA GLY A 143 8.25 1.47 21.00
C GLY A 143 8.38 -0.04 21.22
N GLU A 144 9.58 -0.51 21.53
CA GLU A 144 9.94 -1.93 21.74
C GLU A 144 9.23 -2.62 22.93
N ARG A 145 8.30 -1.94 23.61
CA ARG A 145 7.59 -2.49 24.75
C ARG A 145 6.36 -3.25 24.28
N VAL A 146 6.45 -4.58 24.33
CA VAL A 146 5.29 -5.45 24.14
C VAL A 146 4.39 -5.34 25.38
N TYR A 147 3.28 -4.63 25.23
CA TYR A 147 2.19 -4.69 26.19
C TYR A 147 1.19 -5.76 25.74
N ALA A 148 0.63 -6.54 26.67
CA ALA A 148 -0.42 -7.50 26.35
C ALA A 148 -1.61 -6.77 25.70
N ALA A 149 -2.36 -7.44 24.81
CA ALA A 149 -3.50 -6.84 24.08
C ALA A 149 -4.60 -6.26 25.02
N THR A 150 -4.63 -6.69 26.28
CA THR A 150 -5.55 -6.23 27.33
C THR A 150 -4.96 -5.16 28.25
N PHE A 151 -3.71 -4.73 28.04
CA PHE A 151 -3.03 -3.78 28.90
C PHE A 151 -3.43 -2.34 28.55
N VAL A 152 -4.25 -1.74 29.41
CA VAL A 152 -4.51 -0.30 29.38
C VAL A 152 -3.41 0.40 30.19
N SER A 153 -2.38 0.88 29.52
CA SER A 153 -1.34 1.69 30.15
C SER A 153 -1.91 3.05 30.55
N SER A 154 -1.92 3.36 31.84
CA SER A 154 -2.20 4.70 32.37
C SER A 154 -0.99 5.65 32.30
N LYS A 155 0.12 5.25 31.68
CA LYS A 155 1.36 6.04 31.56
C LYS A 155 1.57 6.59 30.16
N GLN A 156 2.02 7.85 30.11
CA GLN A 156 2.34 8.63 28.91
C GLN A 156 3.20 7.83 27.92
N ILE A 157 2.80 7.83 26.65
CA ILE A 157 3.58 7.27 25.54
C ILE A 157 4.94 7.99 25.49
N THR A 158 6.02 7.28 25.80
CA THR A 158 7.40 7.80 25.76
C THR A 158 8.11 7.52 24.43
N ASP A 159 7.35 7.08 23.41
CA ASP A 159 7.89 6.68 22.11
C ASP A 159 8.55 7.88 21.41
N THR A 160 9.77 7.66 20.92
CA THR A 160 10.55 8.72 20.29
C THR A 160 10.04 8.99 18.88
N LYS A 161 10.44 10.13 18.30
CA LYS A 161 10.15 10.42 16.89
C LYS A 161 10.73 9.36 15.95
N GLU A 162 11.89 8.79 16.31
CA GLU A 162 12.57 7.74 15.55
C GLU A 162 11.79 6.42 15.60
N ASP A 163 11.21 6.06 16.75
CA ASP A 163 10.37 4.86 16.87
C ASP A 163 9.15 4.91 15.94
N TYR A 164 8.45 6.04 15.92
CA TYR A 164 7.33 6.23 14.99
C TYR A 164 7.78 6.16 13.53
N LEU A 165 8.94 6.73 13.21
CA LEU A 165 9.46 6.73 11.84
C LEU A 165 9.81 5.31 11.39
N ARG A 166 10.51 4.55 12.25
CA ARG A 166 10.85 3.13 12.04
C ARG A 166 9.59 2.28 11.87
N TYR A 167 8.61 2.45 12.75
CA TYR A 167 7.35 1.70 12.68
C TYR A 167 6.55 2.03 11.41
N ALA A 168 6.43 3.31 11.07
CA ALA A 168 5.74 3.74 9.85
C ALA A 168 6.46 3.28 8.58
N HIS A 169 7.80 3.28 8.57
CA HIS A 169 8.58 2.69 7.47
C HIS A 169 8.30 1.20 7.34
N GLY A 170 8.24 0.45 8.44
CA GLY A 170 7.87 -0.97 8.45
C GLY A 170 6.50 -1.22 7.81
N LEU A 171 5.47 -0.48 8.24
CA LEU A 171 4.12 -0.58 7.67
C LEU A 171 4.10 -0.27 6.17
N ILE A 172 4.79 0.78 5.72
CA ILE A 172 4.84 1.12 4.29
C ILE A 172 5.61 0.06 3.49
N SER A 173 6.62 -0.58 4.10
CA SER A 173 7.44 -1.61 3.46
C SER A 173 6.66 -2.88 3.10
N GLU A 174 5.52 -3.14 3.74
CA GLU A 174 4.62 -4.25 3.37
C GLU A 174 3.96 -4.05 1.99
N TYR A 175 3.95 -2.82 1.48
CA TYR A 175 3.30 -2.45 0.22
C TYR A 175 4.27 -2.16 -0.93
N ILE A 176 5.58 -2.27 -0.71
CA ILE A 176 6.61 -1.97 -1.72
C ILE A 176 7.69 -3.06 -1.76
N HIS A 177 8.38 -3.17 -2.89
CA HIS A 177 9.48 -4.12 -3.06
C HIS A 177 10.65 -3.82 -2.11
N GLU A 178 11.37 -4.86 -1.70
CA GLU A 178 12.44 -4.79 -0.69
C GLU A 178 13.52 -3.76 -1.03
N ASP A 179 13.98 -3.72 -2.29
CA ASP A 179 14.96 -2.73 -2.76
C ASP A 179 14.48 -1.28 -2.55
N LEU A 180 13.22 -1.00 -2.84
CA LEU A 180 12.64 0.32 -2.65
C LEU A 180 12.46 0.65 -1.17
N SER A 181 12.15 -0.35 -0.34
CA SER A 181 12.11 -0.20 1.12
C SER A 181 13.48 0.20 1.69
N LYS A 182 14.56 -0.44 1.22
CA LYS A 182 15.95 -0.10 1.60
C LYS A 182 16.32 1.32 1.18
N GLU A 183 15.98 1.72 -0.04
CA GLU A 183 16.22 3.08 -0.53
C GLU A 183 15.39 4.12 0.22
N LEU A 184 14.14 3.80 0.57
CA LEU A 184 13.30 4.66 1.41
C LEU A 184 13.90 4.83 2.80
N LEU A 185 14.42 3.75 3.41
CA LEU A 185 15.06 3.83 4.73
C LEU A 185 16.23 4.82 4.71
N LYS A 186 17.13 4.69 3.73
CA LYS A 186 18.25 5.63 3.53
C LYS A 186 17.76 7.07 3.28
N TYR A 187 16.66 7.23 2.55
CA TYR A 187 16.11 8.55 2.21
C TYR A 187 15.44 9.27 3.40
N LEU A 188 14.97 8.52 4.39
CA LEU A 188 14.36 9.08 5.59
C LEU A 188 15.39 9.68 6.55
N GLY A 189 16.64 9.22 6.51
CA GLY A 189 17.73 9.63 7.40
C GLY A 189 17.81 8.69 8.58
#